data_AF-A0A8J3WBX8-F1
#
_entry.id   AF-A0A8J3WBX8-F1
#
_cell.length_a   1.000
_cell.length_b   1.000
_cell.length_c   1.000
_cell.angle_alpha   90.00
_cell.angle_beta   90.00
_cell.angle_gamma   90.00
#
_symmetry.space_group_name_H-M   'P 1'
#
loop_
_entity.id
_entity.type
_entity.pdbx_description
1 polymer ?
#
loop_
_entity_poly.entity_id
_entity_poly.type
_entity_poly.pdbx_seq_one_letter_code
_entity_poly.pdbx_strand_id
1 'polypeptide(L)'
;MTDMTPQPRSGLVPGIVVGLLAAVLGAAAYGAFITVTELELGLVAVGVGVLVGLAMMAVKPTSPVLPALAALFSLAGAALGTFLGGVGLVVKAAGDTVSYGQAVSLVAEVFPEAIQEDPKTLLFWVIAAAAGFAFVNKRVKAAREALASASFPQQESGQPVDNFKPNSQG
;
A
#
# COMPACT_ATOMS: atom_id res chain seq x y z
N MET A 1 -34.37 23.10 11.65
CA MET A 1 -33.95 22.58 10.33
C MET A 1 -32.42 22.68 10.28
N THR A 2 -31.73 21.70 10.87
CA THR A 2 -30.28 21.55 10.74
C THR A 2 -30.06 20.22 10.08
N ASP A 3 -29.68 20.28 8.81
CA ASP A 3 -29.33 19.12 8.00
C ASP A 3 -28.01 18.54 8.55
N MET A 4 -28.11 17.68 9.57
CA MET A 4 -26.99 16.89 10.05
C MET A 4 -26.82 15.69 9.11
N THR A 5 -26.42 15.94 7.88
CA THR A 5 -25.88 14.86 7.05
C THR A 5 -24.63 14.34 7.76
N PRO A 6 -24.56 13.04 8.12
CA PRO A 6 -23.36 12.48 8.71
C PRO A 6 -22.27 12.55 7.64
N GLN A 7 -21.32 13.49 7.79
CA GLN A 7 -20.08 13.49 7.02
C GLN A 7 -19.49 12.07 7.15
N PRO A 8 -19.31 11.31 6.04
CA PRO A 8 -18.70 10.00 6.11
C PRO A 8 -17.31 10.20 6.70
N ARG A 9 -17.09 9.80 7.96
CA ARG A 9 -15.77 9.91 8.60
C ARG A 9 -14.76 9.21 7.70
N SER A 10 -13.91 10.00 7.05
CA SER A 10 -12.96 9.52 6.07
C SER A 10 -11.93 8.65 6.79
N GLY A 11 -11.83 7.39 6.41
CA GLY A 11 -10.78 6.46 6.83
C GLY A 11 -9.41 6.81 6.22
N LEU A 12 -9.24 8.03 5.72
CA LEU A 12 -7.99 8.54 5.17
C LEU A 12 -6.91 8.65 6.25
N VAL A 13 -7.22 9.32 7.37
CA VAL A 13 -6.28 9.50 8.49
C VAL A 13 -5.83 8.16 9.07
N PRO A 14 -6.74 7.24 9.45
CA PRO A 14 -6.31 5.92 9.94
C PRO A 14 -5.58 5.11 8.85
N GLY A 15 -5.94 5.25 7.58
CA GLY A 15 -5.22 4.60 6.46
C GLY A 15 -3.77 5.07 6.34
N ILE A 16 -3.53 6.37 6.49
CA ILE A 16 -2.19 6.97 6.49
C ILE A 16 -1.37 6.45 7.67
N VAL A 17 -1.93 6.48 8.88
CA VAL A 17 -1.21 6.05 10.09
C VAL A 17 -0.83 4.57 9.99
N VAL A 18 -1.77 3.71 9.61
CA VAL A 18 -1.51 2.27 9.47
C VAL A 18 -0.54 1.98 8.33
N GLY A 19 -0.66 2.69 7.21
CA GLY A 19 0.27 2.58 6.08
C GLY A 19 1.70 2.99 6.43
N LEU A 20 1.86 4.07 7.20
CA LEU A 20 3.17 4.54 7.67
C LEU A 20 3.80 3.53 8.63
N LEU A 21 3.05 3.04 9.62
CA LEU A 21 3.53 2.02 10.55
C LEU A 21 3.94 0.74 9.82
N ALA A 22 3.13 0.30 8.85
CA ALA A 22 3.42 -0.85 8.02
C ALA A 22 4.69 -0.65 7.18
N ALA A 23 4.91 0.54 6.63
CA ALA A 23 6.12 0.87 5.88
C ALA A 23 7.37 0.85 6.77
N VAL A 24 7.31 1.40 7.99
CA VAL A 24 8.43 1.39 8.93
C VAL A 24 8.76 -0.03 9.38
N LEU A 25 7.75 -0.83 9.75
CA LEU A 25 7.94 -2.23 10.12
C LEU A 25 8.46 -3.07 8.95
N GLY A 26 7.91 -2.84 7.75
CA GLY A 26 8.37 -3.47 6.52
C GLY A 26 9.83 -3.13 6.20
N ALA A 27 10.23 -1.87 6.35
CA ALA A 27 11.61 -1.43 6.15
C ALA A 27 12.57 -2.08 7.16
N ALA A 28 12.19 -2.14 8.44
CA ALA A 28 13.01 -2.77 9.46
C ALA A 28 13.18 -4.27 9.20
N ALA A 29 12.09 -4.98 8.89
CA ALA A 29 12.12 -6.39 8.54
C ALA A 29 12.94 -6.66 7.26
N TYR A 30 12.80 -5.81 6.25
CA TYR A 30 13.55 -5.93 5.00
C TYR A 30 15.04 -5.68 5.20
N GLY A 31 15.41 -4.61 5.92
CA GLY A 31 16.81 -4.32 6.24
C GLY A 31 17.47 -5.45 7.02
N ALA A 32 16.81 -5.95 8.06
CA ALA A 32 17.30 -7.10 8.82
C ALA A 32 17.44 -8.36 7.95
N PHE A 33 16.49 -8.61 7.05
CA PHE A 33 16.56 -9.74 6.12
C PHE A 33 17.79 -9.64 5.21
N ILE A 34 18.08 -8.45 4.65
CA ILE A 34 19.28 -8.22 3.82
C ILE A 34 20.54 -8.53 4.62
N THR A 35 20.65 -8.02 5.84
CA THR A 35 21.84 -8.21 6.69
C THR A 35 22.11 -9.67 7.04
N VAL A 36 21.06 -10.48 7.22
CA VAL A 36 21.19 -11.90 7.58
C VAL A 36 21.43 -12.79 6.36
N THR A 37 20.70 -12.55 5.28
CA THR A 37 20.64 -13.49 4.15
C THR A 37 21.61 -13.19 3.04
N GLU A 38 22.03 -11.94 2.86
CA GLU A 38 22.89 -11.50 1.75
C GLU A 38 22.30 -11.87 0.35
N LEU A 39 21.00 -12.18 0.28
CA LEU A 39 20.30 -12.65 -0.93
C LEU A 39 19.68 -11.50 -1.75
N GLU A 40 19.45 -11.77 -3.04
CA GLU A 40 18.89 -10.81 -4.00
C GLU A 40 17.54 -10.21 -3.56
N LEU A 41 17.46 -8.89 -3.76
CA LEU A 41 16.50 -7.92 -3.20
C LEU A 41 15.03 -8.10 -3.64
N GLY A 42 14.76 -9.01 -4.58
CA GLY A 42 13.52 -8.96 -5.36
C GLY A 42 12.26 -9.41 -4.64
N LEU A 43 12.27 -10.61 -4.05
CA LEU A 43 11.07 -11.19 -3.41
C LEU A 43 10.66 -10.42 -2.15
N VAL A 44 11.62 -9.91 -1.39
CA VAL A 44 11.34 -9.26 -0.12
C VAL A 44 10.79 -7.86 -0.31
N ALA A 45 11.24 -7.12 -1.33
CA ALA A 45 10.66 -5.84 -1.71
C ALA A 45 9.16 -5.98 -2.06
N VAL A 46 8.79 -7.03 -2.79
CA VAL A 46 7.37 -7.33 -3.05
C VAL A 46 6.62 -7.59 -1.76
N GLY A 47 7.22 -8.35 -0.83
CA GLY A 47 6.68 -8.61 0.51
C GLY A 47 6.35 -7.33 1.29
N VAL A 48 7.23 -6.32 1.27
CA VAL A 48 6.99 -5.00 1.88
C VAL A 48 5.78 -4.33 1.24
N GLY A 49 5.71 -4.34 -0.09
CA GLY A 49 4.58 -3.74 -0.82
C GLY A 49 3.23 -4.38 -0.49
N VAL A 50 3.22 -5.71 -0.38
CA VAL A 50 2.02 -6.48 0.02
C VAL A 50 1.64 -6.20 1.46
N LEU A 51 2.60 -6.16 2.39
CA LEU A 51 2.38 -5.88 3.81
C LEU A 51 1.75 -4.50 4.01
N VAL A 52 2.31 -3.46 3.37
CA VAL A 52 1.74 -2.10 3.40
C VAL A 52 0.33 -2.07 2.82
N GLY A 53 0.13 -2.72 1.66
CA GLY A 53 -1.20 -2.81 1.03
C GLY A 53 -2.25 -3.50 1.92
N LEU A 54 -1.89 -4.64 2.54
CA LEU A 54 -2.72 -5.37 3.52
C LEU A 54 -3.06 -4.53 4.74
N ALA A 55 -2.09 -3.84 5.31
CA ALA A 55 -2.32 -2.99 6.48
C ALA A 55 -3.30 -1.85 6.15
N MET A 56 -3.14 -1.20 4.99
CA MET A 56 -4.02 -0.12 4.56
C MET A 56 -5.43 -0.59 4.17
N MET A 57 -5.59 -1.86 3.74
CA MET A 57 -6.90 -2.46 3.45
C MET A 57 -7.74 -2.73 4.71
N ALA A 58 -7.14 -2.81 5.89
CA ALA A 58 -7.85 -3.00 7.16
C ALA A 58 -8.71 -1.78 7.55
N VAL A 59 -8.52 -0.64 6.87
CA VAL A 59 -9.23 0.61 7.12
C VAL A 59 -10.43 0.74 6.18
N LYS A 60 -11.57 1.21 6.72
CA LYS A 60 -12.88 1.34 6.04
C LYS A 60 -12.74 2.03 4.65
N PRO A 61 -13.46 1.60 3.59
CA PRO A 61 -13.14 1.94 2.21
C PRO A 61 -13.49 3.40 1.90
N THR A 62 -12.51 4.30 2.01
CA THR A 62 -12.81 5.73 2.06
C THR A 62 -11.63 6.57 1.56
N SER A 63 -11.39 6.54 0.25
CA SER A 63 -10.92 7.66 -0.58
C SER A 63 -10.17 7.12 -1.81
N PRO A 64 -10.39 7.69 -3.00
CA PRO A 64 -9.59 7.38 -4.20
C PRO A 64 -8.09 7.62 -4.04
N VAL A 65 -7.66 8.33 -2.99
CA VAL A 65 -6.26 8.68 -2.74
C VAL A 65 -5.48 7.55 -2.03
N LEU A 66 -6.15 6.62 -1.35
CA LEU A 66 -5.49 5.54 -0.60
C LEU A 66 -4.56 4.66 -1.43
N PRO A 67 -4.91 4.22 -2.65
CA PRO A 67 -4.00 3.42 -3.48
C PRO A 67 -2.69 4.13 -3.80
N ALA A 68 -2.74 5.45 -4.07
CA ALA A 68 -1.55 6.23 -4.35
C ALA A 68 -0.65 6.37 -3.11
N LEU A 69 -1.25 6.57 -1.93
CA LEU A 69 -0.52 6.59 -0.66
C LEU A 69 0.10 5.23 -0.35
N ALA A 70 -0.59 4.13 -0.65
CA ALA A 70 -0.03 2.78 -0.51
C ALA A 70 1.17 2.57 -1.41
N ALA A 71 1.10 3.02 -2.67
CA ALA A 71 2.24 2.98 -3.58
C ALA A 71 3.44 3.75 -3.02
N LEU A 72 3.20 4.96 -2.51
CA LEU A 72 4.23 5.82 -1.94
C LEU A 72 4.88 5.21 -0.69
N PHE A 73 4.07 4.69 0.23
CA PHE A 73 4.57 4.05 1.45
C PHE A 73 5.32 2.74 1.16
N SER A 74 4.86 1.94 0.20
CA SER A 74 5.58 0.75 -0.25
C SER A 74 6.92 1.10 -0.88
N LEU A 75 6.97 2.15 -1.71
CA LEU A 75 8.21 2.64 -2.31
C LEU A 75 9.18 3.11 -1.22
N ALA A 76 8.71 3.97 -0.31
CA ALA A 76 9.52 4.50 0.78
C ALA A 76 10.01 3.40 1.73
N GLY A 77 9.15 2.42 2.04
CA GLY A 77 9.51 1.27 2.87
C GLY A 77 10.56 0.38 2.20
N ALA A 78 10.45 0.14 0.89
CA ALA A 78 11.44 -0.63 0.15
C ALA A 78 12.79 0.11 0.06
N ALA A 79 12.78 1.42 -0.24
CA ALA A 79 14.00 2.22 -0.29
C ALA A 79 14.70 2.32 1.08
N LEU A 80 13.92 2.57 2.14
CA LEU A 80 14.44 2.62 3.51
C LEU A 80 14.95 1.25 3.96
N GLY A 81 14.28 0.16 3.61
CA GLY A 81 14.76 -1.19 3.92
C GLY A 81 16.07 -1.53 3.22
N THR A 82 16.23 -1.15 1.94
CA THR A 82 17.51 -1.29 1.23
C THR A 82 18.61 -0.48 1.92
N PHE A 83 18.33 0.76 2.32
CA PHE A 83 19.27 1.61 3.06
C PHE A 83 19.69 0.97 4.39
N LEU A 84 18.73 0.55 5.22
CA LEU A 84 18.99 -0.10 6.51
C LEU A 84 19.74 -1.43 6.34
N GLY A 85 19.45 -2.18 5.28
CA GLY A 85 20.18 -3.39 4.93
C GLY A 85 21.66 -3.11 4.65
N GLY A 86 21.96 -2.06 3.87
CA GLY A 86 23.32 -1.59 3.63
C GLY A 86 24.05 -1.20 4.91
N VAL A 87 23.38 -0.47 5.81
CA VAL A 87 23.94 -0.10 7.13
C VAL A 87 24.26 -1.35 7.93
N GLY A 88 23.33 -2.31 7.99
CA GLY A 88 23.56 -3.57 8.71
C GLY A 88 24.71 -4.39 8.13
N LEU A 89 24.87 -4.41 6.80
CA LEU A 89 26.00 -5.08 6.14
C LEU A 89 27.33 -4.40 6.46
N VAL A 90 27.40 -3.06 6.44
CA VAL A 90 28.61 -2.32 6.82
C VAL A 90 29.00 -2.60 8.27
N VAL A 91 28.04 -2.52 9.19
CA VAL A 91 28.30 -2.82 10.62
C VAL A 91 28.75 -4.27 10.80
N LYS A 92 28.09 -5.22 10.12
CA LYS A 92 28.46 -6.65 10.18
C LYS A 92 29.87 -6.90 9.63
N ALA A 93 30.24 -6.26 8.53
CA ALA A 93 31.55 -6.42 7.89
C ALA A 93 32.68 -5.75 8.68
N ALA A 94 32.41 -4.58 9.26
CA ALA A 94 33.39 -3.80 10.03
C ALA A 94 33.53 -4.27 11.48
N GLY A 95 32.56 -5.02 12.02
CA GLY A 95 32.53 -5.42 13.42
C GLY A 95 32.50 -4.20 14.35
N ASP A 96 33.26 -4.25 15.45
CA ASP A 96 33.31 -3.16 16.45
C ASP A 96 34.10 -1.92 16.00
N THR A 97 34.64 -1.90 14.78
CA THR A 97 35.47 -0.79 14.29
C THR A 97 34.65 0.41 13.81
N VAL A 98 33.38 0.20 13.46
CA VAL A 98 32.48 1.24 12.93
C VAL A 98 31.21 1.28 13.77
N SER A 99 30.93 2.45 14.35
CA SER A 99 29.67 2.68 15.05
C SER A 99 28.48 2.73 14.08
N TYR A 100 27.27 2.46 14.56
CA TYR A 100 26.05 2.52 13.75
C TYR A 100 25.86 3.89 13.08
N GLY A 101 26.15 4.99 13.79
CA GLY A 101 26.06 6.34 13.25
C GLY A 101 27.03 6.57 12.07
N GLN A 102 28.26 6.07 12.18
CA GLN A 102 29.24 6.13 11.08
C GLN A 102 28.82 5.27 9.89
N ALA A 103 28.27 4.07 10.14
CA ALA A 103 27.76 3.22 9.08
C ALA A 103 26.59 3.87 8.33
N VAL A 104 25.68 4.55 9.04
CA VAL A 104 24.60 5.34 8.43
C VAL A 104 25.18 6.44 7.53
N SER A 105 26.17 7.19 8.00
CA SER A 105 26.80 8.25 7.21
C SER A 105 27.49 7.68 5.96
N LEU A 106 28.26 6.60 6.11
CA LEU A 106 28.97 5.97 5.00
C LEU A 106 27.99 5.45 3.94
N VAL A 107 26.94 4.74 4.37
CA VAL A 107 25.94 4.24 3.45
C VAL A 107 25.20 5.38 2.78
N ALA A 108 24.84 6.45 3.50
CA ALA A 108 24.18 7.62 2.91
C ALA A 108 25.03 8.31 1.84
N GLU A 109 26.35 8.33 2.00
CA GLU A 109 27.28 8.90 1.03
C GLU A 109 27.33 8.07 -0.26
N VAL A 110 27.37 6.74 -0.15
CA VAL A 110 27.51 5.84 -1.32
C VAL A 110 26.19 5.30 -1.86
N PHE A 111 25.05 5.61 -1.22
CA PHE A 111 23.75 5.09 -1.59
C PHE A 111 23.35 5.44 -3.04
N PRO A 112 23.55 6.69 -3.52
CA PRO A 112 23.23 7.05 -4.90
C PRO A 112 24.04 6.23 -5.92
N GLU A 113 25.33 6.01 -5.66
CA GLU A 113 26.23 5.23 -6.51
C GLU A 113 25.83 3.76 -6.50
N ALA A 114 25.54 3.19 -5.32
CA ALA A 114 25.08 1.81 -5.18
C ALA A 114 23.80 1.52 -5.98
N ILE A 115 22.89 2.49 -6.06
CA ILE A 115 21.68 2.38 -6.90
C ILE A 115 22.02 2.41 -8.40
N GLN A 116 23.03 3.20 -8.80
CA GLN A 116 23.46 3.27 -10.20
C GLN A 116 24.18 1.99 -10.63
N GLU A 117 24.94 1.37 -9.73
CA GLU A 117 25.63 0.11 -9.97
C GLU A 117 24.66 -1.08 -10.07
N ASP A 118 23.59 -1.09 -9.27
CA ASP A 118 22.51 -2.08 -9.40
C ASP A 118 21.13 -1.44 -9.63
N PRO A 119 20.82 -1.03 -10.88
CA PRO A 119 19.54 -0.43 -11.23
C PRO A 119 18.34 -1.36 -11.00
N LYS A 120 18.55 -2.68 -10.82
CA LYS A 120 17.48 -3.63 -10.50
C LYS A 120 16.81 -3.27 -9.17
N THR A 121 17.52 -2.61 -8.27
CA THR A 121 16.98 -2.06 -7.02
C THR A 121 15.79 -1.12 -7.28
N LEU A 122 15.91 -0.23 -8.27
CA LEU A 122 14.81 0.67 -8.66
C LEU A 122 13.62 -0.10 -9.21
N LEU A 123 13.88 -1.13 -10.03
CA LEU A 123 12.83 -2.00 -10.54
C LEU A 123 12.05 -2.67 -9.40
N PHE A 124 12.74 -3.19 -8.38
CA PHE A 124 12.08 -3.82 -7.24
C PHE A 124 11.29 -2.82 -6.38
N TRP A 125 11.77 -1.59 -6.23
CA TRP A 125 11.01 -0.53 -5.57
C TRP A 125 9.73 -0.17 -6.34
N VAL A 126 9.81 -0.09 -7.67
CA VAL A 126 8.64 0.11 -8.52
C VAL A 126 7.65 -1.05 -8.40
N ILE A 127 8.15 -2.30 -8.36
CA ILE A 127 7.29 -3.48 -8.16
C ILE A 127 6.64 -3.43 -6.77
N ALA A 128 7.37 -3.05 -5.72
CA ALA A 128 6.81 -2.88 -4.37
C ALA A 128 5.69 -1.83 -4.34
N ALA A 129 5.92 -0.69 -5.00
CA ALA A 129 4.91 0.36 -5.16
C ALA A 129 3.67 -0.13 -5.93
N ALA A 130 3.88 -0.83 -7.06
CA ALA A 130 2.81 -1.40 -7.85
C ALA A 130 2.02 -2.46 -7.08
N ALA A 131 2.69 -3.31 -6.29
CA ALA A 131 2.08 -4.30 -5.43
C ALA A 131 1.19 -3.64 -4.36
N GLY A 132 1.71 -2.64 -3.65
CA GLY A 132 0.94 -1.88 -2.66
C GLY A 132 -0.28 -1.19 -3.26
N PHE A 133 -0.09 -0.52 -4.40
CA PHE A 133 -1.18 0.09 -5.16
C PHE A 133 -2.26 -0.93 -5.55
N ALA A 134 -1.87 -2.02 -6.21
CA ALA A 134 -2.79 -3.01 -6.76
C ALA A 134 -3.65 -3.66 -5.67
N PHE A 135 -3.03 -3.95 -4.52
CA PHE A 135 -3.70 -4.53 -3.37
C PHE A 135 -4.79 -3.61 -2.81
N VAL A 136 -4.49 -2.33 -2.61
CA VAL A 136 -5.48 -1.36 -2.11
C VAL A 136 -6.52 -1.02 -3.18
N ASN A 137 -6.12 -0.85 -4.45
CA ASN A 137 -7.02 -0.53 -5.55
C ASN A 137 -8.11 -1.61 -5.75
N LYS A 138 -7.75 -2.90 -5.63
CA LYS A 138 -8.72 -4.01 -5.70
C LYS A 138 -9.84 -3.88 -4.65
N ARG A 139 -9.49 -3.53 -3.40
CA ARG A 139 -10.49 -3.29 -2.34
C ARG A 139 -11.33 -2.05 -2.56
N VAL A 140 -10.71 -0.95 -3.03
CA VAL A 140 -11.45 0.28 -3.32
C VAL A 140 -12.49 0.06 -4.42
N LYS A 141 -12.15 -0.68 -5.48
CA LYS A 141 -13.11 -1.07 -6.53
C LYS A 141 -14.26 -1.92 -5.98
N ALA A 142 -13.94 -2.99 -5.25
CA ALA A 142 -14.95 -3.87 -4.66
C ALA A 142 -15.91 -3.12 -3.72
N ALA A 143 -15.41 -2.15 -2.94
CA ALA A 143 -16.25 -1.33 -2.08
C ALA A 143 -17.15 -0.36 -2.86
N ARG A 144 -16.67 0.20 -3.98
CA ARG A 144 -17.50 1.04 -4.86
C ARG A 144 -18.59 0.25 -5.56
N GLU A 145 -18.28 -0.95 -6.02
CA GLU A 145 -19.24 -1.87 -6.64
C GLU A 145 -20.32 -2.31 -5.64
N ALA A 146 -19.95 -2.60 -4.40
CA ALA A 146 -20.90 -2.92 -3.33
C ALA A 146 -21.82 -1.74 -2.97
N LEU A 147 -21.30 -0.50 -2.99
CA LEU A 147 -22.11 0.71 -2.79
C LEU A 147 -23.04 0.97 -3.98
N ALA A 148 -22.57 0.72 -5.21
CA ALA A 148 -23.39 0.84 -6.41
C ALA A 148 -24.54 -0.18 -6.41
N SER A 149 -24.27 -1.46 -6.13
CA SER A 149 -25.31 -2.50 -6.07
C SER A 149 -26.30 -2.30 -4.92
N ALA A 150 -25.84 -1.79 -3.77
CA ALA A 150 -26.72 -1.39 -2.67
C ALA A 150 -27.59 -0.16 -2.98
N SER A 151 -27.21 0.65 -3.98
CA SER A 151 -28.00 1.79 -4.48
C SER A 151 -29.02 1.37 -5.55
N PHE A 152 -28.91 0.14 -6.08
CA PHE A 152 -29.86 -0.46 -7.02
C PHE A 152 -30.49 -1.79 -6.51
N PRO A 153 -31.11 -1.88 -5.32
CA PRO A 153 -31.89 -3.06 -4.97
C PRO A 153 -33.26 -3.03 -5.68
N GLN A 154 -33.46 -3.97 -6.61
CA GLN A 154 -34.76 -4.48 -7.11
C GLN A 154 -35.72 -3.46 -7.77
N GLN A 155 -35.44 -3.05 -9.01
CA GLN A 155 -36.51 -2.67 -9.95
C GLN A 155 -36.96 -3.85 -10.84
N GLU A 156 -36.50 -5.07 -10.56
CA GLU A 156 -36.66 -6.23 -11.46
C GLU A 156 -37.47 -7.40 -10.85
N SER A 157 -38.41 -7.13 -9.95
CA SER A 157 -39.43 -8.11 -9.56
C SER A 157 -40.77 -7.43 -9.24
N GLY A 158 -41.49 -6.98 -10.27
CA GLY A 158 -42.72 -6.23 -10.03
C GLY A 158 -43.58 -5.95 -11.26
N GLN A 159 -43.92 -7.01 -12.00
CA GLN A 159 -44.92 -7.09 -13.06
C GLN A 159 -44.66 -6.32 -14.38
N PRO A 160 -44.85 -6.96 -15.55
CA PRO A 160 -45.05 -6.21 -16.79
C PRO A 160 -46.31 -5.37 -16.61
N VAL A 161 -46.20 -4.06 -16.73
CA VAL A 161 -47.37 -3.18 -16.88
C VAL A 161 -48.02 -3.49 -18.23
N ASP A 162 -48.93 -4.46 -18.23
CA ASP A 162 -49.74 -4.81 -19.38
C ASP A 162 -50.76 -3.69 -19.63
N ASN A 163 -50.32 -2.71 -20.42
CA ASN A 163 -51.06 -1.51 -20.76
C ASN A 163 -52.15 -1.77 -21.83
N PHE A 164 -52.48 -3.04 -22.10
CA PHE A 164 -53.33 -3.44 -23.22
C PHE A 164 -54.71 -3.98 -22.82
N LYS A 165 -55.14 -3.87 -21.56
CA LYS A 165 -56.55 -4.18 -21.24
C LYS A 165 -57.47 -3.02 -21.63
N PRO A 166 -58.34 -3.18 -22.64
CA PRO A 166 -59.36 -2.18 -22.91
C PRO A 166 -60.33 -2.14 -21.72
N ASN A 167 -60.61 -0.94 -21.24
CA ASN A 167 -61.54 -0.71 -20.15
C ASN A 167 -62.97 -1.04 -20.62
N SER A 168 -63.42 -2.29 -20.44
CA SER A 168 -64.82 -2.66 -20.57
C SER A 168 -65.51 -2.51 -19.20
N GLN A 169 -65.81 -1.26 -18.84
CA GLN A 169 -66.80 -0.95 -17.82
C GLN A 169 -68.00 -0.40 -18.58
N GLY A 170 -69.06 -1.21 -18.64
CA GLY A 170 -70.38 -0.83 -19.14
C GLY A 170 -71.20 -0.10 -18.08
#